data_AF-A0A0M9F4E7-F1
#
_entry.id   AF-A0A0M9F4E7-F1
#
_cell.length_a   1.000
_cell.length_b   1.000
_cell.length_c   1.000
_cell.angle_alpha   90.00
_cell.angle_beta   90.00
_cell.angle_gamma   90.00
#
_symmetry.space_group_name_H-M   'P 1'
#
loop_
_entity.id
_entity.type
_entity.pdbx_description
1 polymer ?
#
loop_
_entity_poly.entity_id
_entity_poly.type
_entity_poly.pdbx_seq_one_letter_code
_entity_poly.pdbx_strand_id
1 'polypeptide(L)'
;MNTVKSFWLGWGSLCVAGGGAYYFAKQQINADRQAKMDAHRKKAQMIQNLEAEEGGGPPRYDHAYSPSTEIAQDPAPTRHAPATEDQRINEKSKYESSSVYRSPKGDRFS
;
A
#
# COMPACT_ATOMS: atom_id res chain seq x y z
N MET A 1 -7.91 44.59 -40.69
CA MET A 1 -7.83 43.75 -39.49
C MET A 1 -9.15 43.65 -38.73
N ASN A 2 -10.30 43.95 -39.38
CA ASN A 2 -11.60 44.10 -38.71
C ASN A 2 -12.72 43.39 -39.49
N THR A 3 -12.42 42.29 -40.21
CA THR A 3 -13.40 41.60 -41.04
C THR A 3 -13.89 40.33 -40.34
N VAL A 4 -15.13 39.91 -40.61
CA VAL A 4 -15.72 38.67 -40.06
C VAL A 4 -14.82 37.45 -40.33
N LYS A 5 -14.07 37.47 -41.44
CA LYS A 5 -13.10 36.43 -41.80
C LYS A 5 -11.93 36.35 -40.80
N SER A 6 -11.37 37.48 -40.36
CA SER A 6 -10.31 37.46 -39.34
C SER A 6 -10.81 37.04 -37.96
N PHE A 7 -12.08 37.32 -37.64
CA PHE A 7 -12.70 36.85 -36.40
C PHE A 7 -12.83 35.33 -36.39
N TRP A 8 -13.32 34.72 -37.49
CA TRP A 8 -13.42 33.28 -37.63
C TRP A 8 -12.06 32.57 -37.59
N LEU A 9 -11.03 33.15 -38.21
CA LEU A 9 -9.67 32.61 -38.12
C LEU A 9 -9.12 32.68 -36.70
N GLY A 10 -9.35 33.77 -35.97
CA GLY A 10 -8.95 33.91 -34.57
C GLY A 10 -9.67 32.92 -33.63
N TRP A 11 -10.98 32.78 -33.78
CA TRP A 11 -11.78 31.84 -33.00
C TRP A 11 -11.47 30.37 -33.34
N GLY A 12 -11.32 30.05 -34.62
CA GLY A 12 -10.92 28.72 -35.07
C GLY A 12 -9.56 28.31 -34.49
N SER A 13 -8.59 29.24 -34.48
CA SER A 13 -7.29 29.03 -33.84
C SER A 13 -7.44 28.72 -32.34
N LEU A 14 -8.30 29.46 -31.62
CA LEU A 14 -8.54 29.24 -30.19
C LEU A 14 -9.11 27.84 -29.90
N CYS A 15 -10.08 27.38 -30.70
CA CYS A 15 -10.67 26.06 -30.56
C CYS A 15 -9.67 24.94 -30.85
N VAL A 16 -8.84 25.09 -31.90
CA VAL A 16 -7.80 24.11 -32.24
C VAL A 16 -6.72 24.07 -31.17
N ALA A 17 -6.26 25.21 -30.68
CA ALA A 17 -5.28 25.29 -29.59
C ALA A 17 -5.82 24.66 -28.29
N GLY A 18 -7.06 24.97 -27.89
CA GLY A 18 -7.69 24.39 -26.71
C GLY A 18 -7.95 22.88 -26.83
N GLY A 19 -8.44 22.43 -28.00
CA GLY A 19 -8.67 21.01 -28.27
C GLY A 19 -7.37 20.20 -28.33
N GLY A 20 -6.31 20.76 -28.91
CA GLY A 20 -4.98 20.17 -28.93
C GLY A 20 -4.41 20.00 -27.51
N ALA A 21 -4.49 21.04 -26.68
CA ALA A 21 -4.04 20.98 -25.29
C ALA A 21 -4.79 19.92 -24.47
N TYR A 22 -6.11 19.79 -24.66
CA TYR A 22 -6.91 18.75 -24.00
C TYR A 22 -6.51 17.34 -24.43
N TYR A 23 -6.23 17.12 -25.72
CA TYR A 23 -5.80 15.82 -26.23
C TYR A 23 -4.44 15.42 -25.66
N PHE A 24 -3.46 16.31 -25.70
CA PHE A 24 -2.15 16.06 -25.11
C PHE A 24 -2.24 15.83 -23.61
N ALA A 25 -3.08 16.58 -22.86
CA ALA A 25 -3.30 16.36 -21.44
C ALA A 25 -3.90 14.97 -21.14
N LYS A 26 -4.84 14.50 -21.96
CA LYS A 26 -5.46 13.18 -21.78
C LYS A 26 -4.50 12.03 -22.10
N GLN A 27 -3.56 12.25 -23.03
CA GLN A 27 -2.54 11.28 -23.39
C GLN A 27 -1.54 11.02 -22.25
N GLN A 28 -1.13 12.07 -21.52
CA GLN A 28 -0.23 11.94 -20.35
C GLN A 28 -0.90 11.16 -19.22
N ILE A 29 -2.19 11.43 -18.99
CA ILE A 29 -2.98 10.73 -17.96
C ILE A 29 -3.16 9.25 -18.30
N ASN A 30 -3.36 8.91 -19.58
CA ASN A 30 -3.48 7.52 -20.00
C ASN A 30 -2.14 6.78 -19.95
N ALA A 31 -1.05 7.45 -20.31
CA ALA A 31 0.30 6.90 -20.22
C ALA A 31 0.65 6.52 -18.77
N ASP A 32 0.33 7.38 -17.80
CA ASP A 32 0.63 7.11 -16.38
C ASP A 32 -0.19 5.93 -15.82
N ARG A 33 -1.46 5.78 -16.23
CA ARG A 33 -2.27 4.60 -15.88
C ARG A 33 -1.74 3.33 -16.51
N GLN A 34 -1.32 3.38 -17.78
CA GLN A 34 -0.73 2.23 -18.47
C GLN A 34 0.58 1.81 -17.80
N ALA A 35 1.46 2.76 -17.48
CA ALA A 35 2.72 2.48 -16.79
C ALA A 35 2.52 1.80 -15.42
N LYS A 36 1.52 2.25 -14.64
CA LYS A 36 1.15 1.61 -13.36
C LYS A 36 0.62 0.19 -13.55
N MET A 37 -0.22 -0.03 -14.56
CA MET A 37 -0.75 -1.36 -14.88
C MET A 37 0.35 -2.31 -15.36
N ASP A 38 1.29 -1.83 -16.18
CA ASP A 38 2.41 -2.62 -16.67
C ASP A 38 3.41 -2.95 -15.57
N ALA A 39 3.66 -2.02 -14.64
CA ALA A 39 4.45 -2.29 -13.44
C ALA A 39 3.79 -3.35 -12.55
N HIS A 40 2.47 -3.27 -12.36
CA HIS A 40 1.72 -4.28 -11.60
C HIS A 40 1.78 -5.66 -12.27
N ARG A 41 1.60 -5.72 -13.61
CA ARG A 41 1.70 -6.96 -14.38
C ARG A 41 3.09 -7.58 -14.29
N LYS A 42 4.15 -6.77 -14.42
CA LYS A 42 5.54 -7.25 -14.27
C LYS A 42 5.80 -7.82 -12.87
N LYS A 43 5.32 -7.14 -11.83
CA LYS A 43 5.43 -7.63 -10.46
C LYS A 43 4.69 -8.95 -10.27
N ALA A 44 3.46 -9.06 -10.77
CA ALA A 44 2.67 -10.29 -10.70
C ALA A 44 3.34 -11.45 -11.45
N GLN A 45 3.89 -11.18 -12.64
CA GLN A 45 4.66 -12.18 -13.41
C GLN A 45 5.92 -12.61 -12.69
N MET A 46 6.64 -11.68 -12.05
CA MET A 46 7.84 -12.01 -11.27
C MET A 46 7.49 -12.90 -10.07
N ILE A 47 6.42 -12.58 -9.33
CA ILE A 47 5.94 -13.41 -8.23
C ILE A 47 5.54 -14.78 -8.75
N GLN A 48 4.79 -14.86 -9.84
CA GLN A 48 4.38 -16.13 -10.44
C GLN A 48 5.58 -16.98 -10.88
N ASN A 49 6.63 -16.37 -11.45
CA ASN A 49 7.84 -17.08 -11.82
C ASN A 49 8.59 -17.60 -10.59
N LEU A 50 8.70 -16.79 -9.54
CA LEU A 50 9.30 -17.23 -8.27
C LEU A 50 8.48 -18.37 -7.63
N GLU A 51 7.16 -18.25 -7.60
CA GLU A 51 6.25 -19.30 -7.12
C GLU A 51 6.36 -20.58 -7.97
N ALA A 52 6.56 -20.47 -9.28
CA ALA A 52 6.77 -21.62 -10.16
C ALA A 52 8.15 -22.26 -9.99
N GLU A 53 9.20 -21.46 -9.78
CA GLU A 53 10.55 -21.94 -9.46
C GLU A 53 10.60 -22.61 -8.07
N GLU A 54 9.88 -22.07 -7.10
CA GLU A 54 9.83 -22.57 -5.73
C GLU A 54 8.84 -23.74 -5.55
N GLY A 55 7.74 -23.74 -6.32
CA GLY A 55 6.63 -24.71 -6.26
C GLY A 55 6.71 -25.89 -7.24
N GLY A 56 7.78 -26.01 -8.04
CA GLY A 56 7.96 -27.09 -9.02
C GLY A 56 8.29 -28.48 -8.44
N GLY A 57 8.39 -28.61 -7.12
CA GLY A 57 8.56 -29.89 -6.43
C GLY A 57 7.24 -30.41 -5.83
N PRO A 58 7.09 -31.74 -5.63
CA PRO A 58 5.95 -32.29 -4.89
C PRO A 58 5.78 -31.56 -3.55
N PRO A 59 4.55 -31.42 -3.00
CA PRO A 59 4.31 -30.65 -1.78
C PRO A 59 5.28 -31.11 -0.69
N ARG A 60 6.29 -30.29 -0.43
CA ARG A 60 7.23 -30.54 0.65
C ARG A 60 6.43 -30.33 1.93
N TYR A 61 6.10 -31.42 2.61
CA TYR A 61 5.60 -31.45 4.00
C TYR A 61 6.65 -30.92 5.00
N ASP A 62 7.54 -30.05 4.55
CA ASP A 62 8.61 -29.49 5.34
C ASP A 62 8.15 -28.11 5.80
N HIS A 63 7.61 -28.07 7.02
CA HIS A 63 7.08 -26.84 7.64
C HIS A 63 8.17 -25.84 8.02
N ALA A 64 9.44 -26.17 7.77
CA ALA A 64 10.64 -25.44 8.16
C ALA A 64 10.98 -24.18 7.32
N TYR A 65 10.08 -23.76 6.42
CA TYR A 65 10.29 -22.58 5.57
C TYR A 65 9.07 -21.64 5.52
N SER A 66 8.04 -21.90 6.31
CA SER A 66 6.85 -21.03 6.37
C SER A 66 6.74 -20.45 7.78
N PRO A 67 7.01 -19.14 7.95
CA PRO A 67 6.96 -18.48 9.26
C PRO A 67 5.63 -18.70 9.98
N SER A 68 4.53 -18.77 9.24
CA SER A 68 3.19 -19.01 9.78
C SER A 68 2.97 -20.44 10.28
N THR A 69 3.70 -21.43 9.74
CA THR A 69 3.60 -22.83 10.19
C THR A 69 4.61 -23.15 11.28
N GLU A 70 5.81 -22.56 11.25
CA GLU A 70 6.82 -22.70 12.31
C GLU A 70 6.30 -22.18 13.67
N ILE A 71 5.53 -21.07 13.65
CA ILE A 71 4.87 -20.53 14.86
C ILE A 71 3.93 -21.54 15.52
N ALA A 72 3.25 -22.39 14.74
CA ALA A 72 2.34 -23.40 15.28
C ALA A 72 3.08 -24.62 15.83
N GLN A 73 4.35 -24.78 15.49
CA GLN A 73 5.16 -25.98 15.76
C GLN A 73 6.27 -25.74 16.79
N ASP A 74 6.40 -24.53 17.33
CA ASP A 74 7.35 -24.19 18.39
C ASP A 74 6.96 -24.88 19.71
N PRO A 75 7.80 -25.80 20.25
CA PRO A 75 7.56 -26.44 21.54
C PRO A 75 7.86 -25.51 22.72
N ALA A 76 8.51 -24.36 22.49
CA ALA A 76 8.64 -23.35 23.51
C ALA A 76 7.24 -22.73 23.73
N PRO A 77 6.74 -22.69 24.98
CA PRO A 77 5.54 -21.95 25.27
C PRO A 77 5.87 -20.48 25.00
N THR A 78 5.45 -19.96 23.84
CA THR A 78 5.36 -18.52 23.59
C THR A 78 4.24 -17.99 24.49
N ARG A 79 4.55 -17.92 25.78
CA ARG A 79 3.61 -17.76 26.87
C ARG A 79 3.16 -16.31 26.93
N HIS A 80 2.12 -15.99 26.18
CA HIS A 80 1.21 -14.86 26.45
C HIS A 80 -0.25 -15.16 26.09
N ALA A 81 -0.60 -16.37 25.67
CA ALA A 81 -2.01 -16.71 25.46
C ALA A 81 -2.67 -16.95 26.84
N PRO A 82 -3.64 -16.12 27.25
CA PRO A 82 -4.33 -16.30 28.53
C PRO A 82 -5.13 -17.60 28.50
N ALA A 83 -4.93 -18.47 29.48
CA ALA A 83 -5.63 -19.75 29.57
C ALA A 83 -7.04 -19.61 30.15
N THR A 84 -7.31 -18.47 30.80
CA THR A 84 -8.61 -18.13 31.41
C THR A 84 -9.00 -16.70 31.05
N GLU A 85 -10.30 -16.42 31.01
CA GLU A 85 -10.81 -15.07 30.71
C GLU A 85 -10.33 -14.04 31.75
N ASP A 86 -10.18 -14.46 33.01
CA ASP A 86 -9.62 -13.61 34.07
C ASP A 86 -8.16 -13.24 33.82
N GLN A 87 -7.36 -14.15 33.26
CA GLN A 87 -5.99 -13.85 32.85
C GLN A 87 -5.98 -12.89 31.65
N ARG A 88 -6.90 -13.06 30.70
CA ARG A 88 -7.02 -12.19 29.53
C ARG A 88 -7.30 -10.73 29.91
N ILE A 89 -8.11 -10.52 30.94
CA ILE A 89 -8.56 -9.18 31.35
C ILE A 89 -7.55 -8.52 32.30
N ASN A 90 -6.88 -9.30 33.16
CA ASN A 90 -6.05 -8.75 34.24
C ASN A 90 -4.54 -8.84 33.97
N GLU A 91 -4.09 -9.70 33.05
CA GLU A 91 -2.67 -9.88 32.75
C GLU A 91 -2.18 -8.77 31.81
N LYS A 92 -1.42 -7.83 32.38
CA LYS A 92 -0.77 -6.76 31.62
C LYS A 92 0.47 -7.27 30.89
N SER A 93 0.69 -6.80 29.67
CA SER A 93 1.88 -7.18 28.90
C SER A 93 3.17 -6.59 29.49
N LYS A 94 4.34 -7.15 29.13
CA LYS A 94 5.67 -6.68 29.60
C LYS A 94 5.91 -5.18 29.36
N TYR A 95 5.24 -4.59 28.38
CA TYR A 95 5.41 -3.20 27.97
C TYR A 95 4.25 -2.30 28.41
N GLU A 96 3.28 -2.84 29.13
CA GLU A 96 2.13 -2.08 29.59
C GLU A 96 2.40 -1.42 30.94
N SER A 97 2.07 -0.14 31.08
CA SER A 97 2.29 0.61 32.31
C SER A 97 1.31 0.19 33.41
N SER A 98 1.82 0.05 34.63
CA SER A 98 0.99 -0.22 35.80
C SER A 98 0.09 0.97 36.13
N SER A 99 0.56 2.19 35.88
CA SER A 99 -0.14 3.45 36.09
C SER A 99 -0.54 4.13 34.77
N VAL A 100 -1.62 4.91 34.82
CA VAL A 100 -2.06 5.75 33.70
C VAL A 100 -1.12 6.95 33.57
N TYR A 101 -0.62 7.20 32.36
CA TYR A 101 0.20 8.37 32.09
C TYR A 101 -0.57 9.67 32.36
N ARG A 102 0.03 10.59 33.13
CA ARG A 102 -0.46 11.95 33.32
C ARG A 102 0.61 12.93 32.88
N SER A 103 0.26 13.83 31.96
CA SER A 103 1.16 14.90 31.54
C SER A 103 1.51 15.78 32.74
N PRO A 104 2.80 16.12 32.95
CA PRO A 104 3.18 17.12 33.95
C PRO A 104 2.43 18.44 33.69
N LYS A 105 1.92 19.08 34.76
CA LYS A 105 1.40 20.45 34.61
C LYS A 105 2.61 21.35 34.38
N GLY A 106 2.70 21.92 33.17
CA GLY A 106 3.77 22.85 32.82
C GLY A 106 3.83 24.00 33.81
N ASP A 107 5.06 24.44 34.13
CA ASP A 107 5.27 25.67 34.89
C ASP A 107 4.80 26.83 34.01
N ARG A 108 3.85 27.61 34.52
CA ARG A 108 3.29 28.77 33.80
C ARG A 108 4.05 30.05 34.15
N PHE A 109 5.12 29.95 34.94
CA PHE A 109 5.87 31.08 35.49
C PHE A 109 7.39 30.96 35.29
N SER A 110 7.82 30.50 34.11
CA SER A 110 9.19 30.68 33.60
C SER A 110 9.22 31.60 32.39
#